data_AF-A0A2V9L652-F1
#
_entry.id   AF-A0A2V9L652-F1
#
_cell.length_a   1.000
_cell.length_b   1.000
_cell.length_c   1.000
_cell.angle_alpha   90.00
_cell.angle_beta   90.00
_cell.angle_gamma   90.00
#
_symmetry.space_group_name_H-M   'P 1'
#
loop_
_entity.id
_entity.type
_entity.pdbx_description
1 polymer ?
#
loop_
_entity_poly.entity_id
_entity_poly.type
_entity_poly.pdbx_seq_one_letter_code
_entity_poly.pdbx_strand_id
1 'polypeptide(L)'
;MSNPKGRAHELIERLPPSQLTAVIGLLEAMLDPVSRAIAQAPLDDEPETEQEHRAVAEAKEWLQHHPGIPFEEVLSDFGLTVRDLEPSKESK
;
A
#
# COMPACT_ATOMS: atom_id res chain seq x y z
N MET A 1 -23.91 -30.11 -4.94
CA MET A 1 -23.32 -28.89 -4.35
C MET A 1 -23.22 -27.86 -5.47
N SER A 2 -23.90 -26.71 -5.36
CA SER A 2 -23.90 -25.70 -6.42
C SER A 2 -22.48 -25.15 -6.61
N ASN A 3 -22.00 -25.09 -7.85
CA ASN A 3 -20.70 -24.54 -8.19
C ASN A 3 -20.71 -23.03 -7.92
N PRO A 4 -19.90 -22.51 -6.97
CA PRO A 4 -19.89 -21.08 -6.64
C PRO A 4 -19.66 -20.18 -7.86
N LYS A 5 -18.86 -20.63 -8.82
CA LYS A 5 -18.63 -19.91 -10.08
C LYS A 5 -19.89 -19.80 -10.92
N GLY A 6 -20.67 -20.88 -11.03
CA GLY A 6 -21.93 -20.88 -11.77
C GLY A 6 -22.96 -19.92 -11.16
N ARG A 7 -23.09 -19.92 -9.83
CA ARG A 7 -23.95 -18.99 -9.11
C ARG A 7 -23.53 -17.53 -9.29
N ALA A 8 -22.22 -17.25 -9.31
CA ALA A 8 -21.72 -15.90 -9.56
C ALA A 8 -22.08 -15.40 -10.96
N HIS A 9 -21.91 -16.24 -11.99
CA HIS A 9 -22.32 -15.91 -13.36
C HIS A 9 -23.83 -15.62 -13.45
N GLU A 10 -24.69 -16.46 -12.86
CA GLU A 10 -26.14 -16.24 -12.87
C GLU A 10 -26.56 -14.91 -12.22
N LEU A 11 -25.85 -14.46 -11.19
CA LEU A 11 -26.10 -13.17 -10.55
C LEU A 11 -25.62 -12.01 -11.42
N ILE A 12 -24.44 -12.14 -12.03
CA ILE A 12 -23.87 -11.14 -12.94
C ILE A 12 -24.81 -10.88 -14.13
N GLU A 13 -25.38 -11.92 -14.74
CA GLU A 13 -26.32 -11.80 -15.87
C GLU A 13 -27.62 -11.05 -15.54
N ARG A 14 -27.95 -10.91 -14.25
CA ARG A 14 -29.19 -10.24 -13.80
C ARG A 14 -28.96 -8.79 -13.36
N LEU A 15 -27.72 -8.32 -13.33
CA LEU A 15 -27.40 -6.97 -12.87
C LEU A 15 -27.66 -5.92 -13.96
N PRO A 16 -28.20 -4.74 -13.60
CA PRO A 16 -28.23 -3.61 -14.53
C PRO A 16 -26.81 -3.09 -14.80
N PRO A 17 -26.56 -2.44 -15.96
CA PRO A 17 -25.21 -2.05 -16.38
C PRO A 17 -24.41 -1.24 -15.36
N SER A 18 -25.07 -0.31 -14.65
CA SER A 18 -24.42 0.52 -13.62
C SER A 18 -23.91 -0.29 -12.42
N GLN A 19 -24.65 -1.33 -12.01
CA GLN A 19 -24.22 -2.22 -10.92
C GLN A 19 -23.14 -3.19 -11.40
N LEU A 20 -23.19 -3.61 -12.66
CA LEU A 20 -22.15 -4.45 -13.25
C LEU A 20 -20.79 -3.74 -13.27
N THR A 21 -20.75 -2.46 -13.64
CA THR A 21 -19.51 -1.66 -13.59
C THR A 21 -18.92 -1.60 -12.18
N ALA A 22 -19.75 -1.39 -11.15
CA ALA A 22 -19.30 -1.39 -9.77
C ALA A 22 -18.73 -2.76 -9.33
N VAL A 23 -19.38 -3.86 -9.74
CA VAL A 23 -18.91 -5.22 -9.44
C VAL A 23 -17.60 -5.53 -10.16
N ILE A 24 -17.41 -5.07 -11.40
CA ILE A 24 -16.13 -5.21 -12.11
C ILE A 24 -15.01 -4.54 -11.34
N GLY A 25 -15.19 -3.28 -10.92
CA GLY A 25 -14.17 -2.57 -10.14
C GLY A 25 -13.85 -3.26 -8.80
N LEU A 26 -14.87 -3.81 -8.13
CA LEU A 26 -14.66 -4.62 -6.93
C LEU A 26 -13.86 -5.90 -7.21
N LEU A 27 -14.17 -6.62 -8.29
CA LEU A 27 -13.45 -7.83 -8.68
C LEU A 27 -12.00 -7.52 -9.06
N GLU A 28 -11.76 -6.42 -9.78
CA GLU A 28 -10.40 -5.94 -10.10
C GLU A 28 -9.61 -5.65 -8.83
N ALA A 29 -10.20 -4.93 -7.86
CA ALA A 29 -9.55 -4.66 -6.58
C ALA A 29 -9.26 -5.94 -5.77
N MET A 30 -10.18 -6.91 -5.78
CA MET A 30 -9.97 -8.22 -5.13
C MET A 30 -8.89 -9.06 -5.82
N LEU A 31 -8.65 -8.82 -7.11
CA LEU A 31 -7.69 -9.56 -7.94
C LEU A 31 -6.35 -8.82 -8.11
N ASP A 32 -6.24 -7.59 -7.61
CA ASP A 32 -5.01 -6.80 -7.67
C ASP A 32 -3.84 -7.58 -7.05
N PRO A 33 -2.77 -7.87 -7.81
CA PRO A 33 -1.69 -8.74 -7.36
C PRO A 33 -0.95 -8.17 -6.16
N VAL A 34 -0.84 -6.83 -6.06
CA VAL A 34 -0.14 -6.16 -4.95
C VAL A 34 -0.97 -6.28 -3.67
N SER A 35 -2.25 -5.93 -3.73
CA SER A 35 -3.18 -6.04 -2.61
C SER A 35 -3.28 -7.47 -2.11
N ARG A 36 -3.29 -8.45 -3.03
CA ARG A 36 -3.29 -9.87 -2.67
C ARG A 36 -1.97 -10.32 -2.04
N ALA A 37 -0.83 -9.86 -2.57
CA ALA A 37 0.46 -10.17 -1.99
C ALA A 37 0.57 -9.61 -0.56
N ILE A 38 0.12 -8.37 -0.33
CA ILE A 38 0.09 -7.75 1.00
C ILE A 38 -0.85 -8.49 1.94
N ALA A 39 -2.07 -8.81 1.51
CA ALA A 39 -3.05 -9.51 2.34
C ALA A 39 -2.65 -10.95 2.70
N GLN A 40 -1.80 -11.57 1.88
CA GLN A 40 -1.28 -12.93 2.10
C GLN A 40 0.11 -12.94 2.74
N ALA A 41 0.79 -11.79 2.79
CA ALA A 41 2.09 -11.70 3.44
C ALA A 41 1.94 -12.05 4.93
N PRO A 42 2.82 -12.90 5.47
CA PRO A 42 2.88 -13.08 6.91
C PRO A 42 3.22 -11.74 7.57
N LEU A 43 2.84 -11.59 8.84
CA LEU A 43 3.34 -10.49 9.66
C LEU A 43 4.87 -10.61 9.73
N ASP A 44 5.54 -9.48 9.54
CA ASP A 44 6.99 -9.37 9.70
C ASP A 44 7.32 -9.23 11.20
N ASP A 45 7.32 -10.38 11.87
CA ASP A 45 7.65 -10.52 13.30
C ASP A 45 9.07 -11.08 13.49
N GLU A 46 9.91 -11.03 12.45
CA GLU A 46 11.30 -11.48 12.52
C GLU A 46 12.11 -10.54 13.43
N PRO A 47 12.98 -11.06 14.32
CA PRO A 47 13.80 -10.21 15.15
C PRO A 47 14.81 -9.45 14.27
N GLU A 48 15.03 -8.17 14.59
CA GLU A 48 16.08 -7.38 13.96
C GLU A 48 17.43 -8.11 14.08
N THR A 49 18.14 -8.21 12.96
CA THR A 49 19.44 -8.87 12.94
C THR A 49 20.52 -7.98 13.56
N GLU A 50 21.59 -8.60 14.06
CA GLU A 50 22.76 -7.87 14.56
C GLU A 50 23.39 -6.92 13.52
N GLN A 51 23.26 -7.24 12.24
CA GLN A 51 23.75 -6.38 11.16
C GLN A 51 22.89 -5.12 11.04
N GLU A 52 21.57 -5.27 11.08
CA GLU A 52 20.63 -4.14 11.03
C GLU A 52 20.80 -3.25 12.25
N HIS A 53 20.89 -3.84 13.45
CA HIS A 53 21.17 -3.10 14.67
C HIS A 53 22.46 -2.28 14.57
N ARG A 54 23.54 -2.86 14.03
CA ARG A 54 24.79 -2.12 13.78
C ARG A 54 24.62 -1.00 12.76
N ALA A 55 23.93 -1.24 11.65
CA ALA A 55 23.70 -0.23 10.63
C ALA A 55 22.89 0.97 11.18
N VAL A 56 21.87 0.70 12.00
CA VAL A 56 21.10 1.74 12.69
C VAL A 56 21.97 2.50 13.70
N ALA A 57 22.80 1.80 14.47
CA ALA A 57 23.71 2.42 15.44
C ALA A 57 24.74 3.32 14.73
N GLU A 58 25.33 2.87 13.64
CA GLU A 58 26.26 3.64 12.81
C GLU A 58 25.60 4.89 12.23
N ALA A 59 24.38 4.77 11.69
CA ALA A 59 23.62 5.91 11.18
C ALA A 59 23.31 6.95 12.29
N LYS A 60 22.93 6.48 13.48
CA LYS A 60 22.69 7.35 14.65
C LYS A 60 23.97 8.04 15.13
N GLU A 61 25.09 7.34 15.15
CA GLU A 61 26.39 7.92 15.50
C GLU A 61 26.83 8.95 14.47
N TRP A 62 26.68 8.65 13.17
CA TRP A 62 26.97 9.60 12.10
C TRP A 62 26.18 10.90 12.26
N LEU A 63 24.89 10.81 12.60
CA LEU A 63 24.03 11.97 12.79
C LEU A 63 24.40 12.84 14.01
N GLN A 64 25.14 12.31 14.99
CA GLN A 64 25.65 13.12 16.11
C GLN A 64 26.75 14.10 15.65
N HIS A 65 27.48 13.75 14.59
CA HIS A 65 28.63 14.51 14.09
C HIS A 65 28.33 15.24 12.78
N HIS A 66 27.16 15.03 12.17
CA HIS A 66 26.80 15.61 10.88
C HIS A 66 25.39 16.20 10.94
N PRO A 67 25.14 17.35 10.29
CA PRO A 67 23.80 17.87 10.16
C PRO A 67 22.95 16.93 9.31
N GLY A 68 21.74 16.61 9.78
CA GLY A 68 20.73 15.95 8.96
C GLY A 68 20.22 16.88 7.87
N ILE A 69 19.63 16.31 6.81
CA ILE A 69 18.97 17.07 5.76
C ILE A 69 17.57 17.45 6.25
N PRO A 70 17.18 18.74 6.26
CA PRO A 70 15.81 19.15 6.57
C PRO A 70 14.82 18.48 5.64
N PHE A 71 13.66 18.08 6.17
CA PHE A 71 12.66 17.36 5.39
C PHE A 71 12.17 18.17 4.18
N GLU A 72 12.04 19.49 4.33
CA GLU A 72 11.64 20.42 3.27
C GLU A 72 12.65 20.47 2.12
N GLU A 73 13.94 20.33 2.42
CA GLU A 73 15.00 20.29 1.40
C GLU A 73 14.89 19.01 0.57
N VAL A 74 14.69 17.85 1.24
CA VAL A 74 14.44 16.57 0.56
C VAL A 74 13.23 16.69 -0.38
N LEU A 75 12.12 17.28 0.07
CA LEU A 75 10.94 17.45 -0.78
C LEU A 75 11.22 18.32 -2.00
N SER A 76 11.97 19.41 -1.83
CA SER A 76 12.35 20.29 -2.92
C SER A 76 13.15 19.57 -4.01
N ASP A 77 14.03 18.63 -3.64
CA ASP A 77 14.81 17.83 -4.61
C ASP A 77 13.91 16.97 -5.52
N PHE A 78 12.74 16.55 -5.01
CA PHE A 78 11.73 15.81 -5.78
C PHE A 78 10.68 16.73 -6.44
N GLY A 79 10.83 18.05 -6.34
CA GLY A 79 9.83 19.01 -6.83
C GLY A 79 8.52 18.98 -6.05
N LEU A 80 8.56 18.51 -4.80
CA LEU A 80 7.42 18.37 -3.90
C LEU A 80 7.45 19.43 -2.80
N THR A 81 6.29 19.62 -2.18
CA THR A 81 6.08 20.42 -0.98
C THR A 81 5.39 19.57 0.08
N VAL A 82 5.41 20.04 1.34
CA VAL A 82 4.70 19.37 2.44
C VAL A 82 3.19 19.22 2.14
N ARG A 83 2.62 20.10 1.31
CA ARG A 83 1.21 20.06 0.90
C ARG A 83 0.89 18.90 -0.04
N ASP A 84 1.87 18.45 -0.82
CA ASP A 84 1.72 17.32 -1.74
C ASP A 84 1.67 15.98 -0.99
N LEU A 85 2.10 15.97 0.27
CA LEU A 85 2.01 14.82 1.17
C LEU A 85 0.76 14.83 2.05
N GLU A 86 -0.08 15.87 1.96
CA GLU A 86 -1.36 15.83 2.66
C GLU A 86 -2.17 14.66 2.10
N PRO A 87 -2.69 13.76 2.96
CA PRO A 87 -3.52 12.67 2.49
C PRO A 87 -4.67 13.28 1.67
N SER A 88 -4.88 12.75 0.46
CA SER A 88 -6.04 13.12 -0.33
C SER A 88 -7.27 12.96 0.56
N LYS A 89 -8.13 13.98 0.63
CA LYS A 89 -9.44 13.84 1.25
C LYS A 89 -10.29 12.95 0.34
N GLU A 90 -9.97 11.66 0.28
CA GLU A 90 -10.85 10.67 -0.31
C GLU A 90 -12.16 10.73 0.47
N SER A 91 -13.21 11.10 -0.27
CA SER A 91 -14.57 11.14 0.26
C SER A 91 -14.98 9.73 0.64
N LYS A 92 -15.29 9.59 1.93
CA LYS A 92 -15.86 8.42 2.58
C LYS A 92 -17.07 7.84 1.85
#